data_AF-B7PE13-F1
#
_entry.id   AF-B7PE13-F1
#
_cell.length_a   1.000
_cell.length_b   1.000
_cell.length_c   1.000
_cell.angle_alpha   90.00
_cell.angle_beta   90.00
_cell.angle_gamma   90.00
#
_symmetry.space_group_name_H-M   'P 1'
#
loop_
_entity.id
_entity.type
_entity.pdbx_description
1 polymer ?
#
loop_
_entity_poly.entity_id
_entity_poly.type
_entity_poly.pdbx_seq_one_letter_code
_entity_poly.pdbx_strand_id
1 'polypeptide(L)'
;IIYYSAEKTKIVTSFLSLCVLESCTAHGIVEAIKYVFKEFKLSLCNMVGIGTDNASVMTGVNNGVCQKLKAEVPNLILVRCVCHSLQLAISAAVADCLPRNLEYLVSETYNWFLRSASRQLAYKRLYNAINEGEDPLKIVQACSTRWLSIERAVSRTVEQWLELKTHFEIARSSERCYNAEMLHAMYVDDINLAYLLFLKPLLTE
;
A
#
# COMPACT_ATOMS: atom_id res chain seq x y z
N ILE A 1 10.32 6.79 -20.52
CA ILE A 1 9.99 6.20 -21.83
C ILE A 1 10.82 4.95 -22.08
N ILE A 2 10.29 4.04 -22.89
CA ILE A 2 10.96 2.79 -23.33
C ILE A 2 11.02 2.83 -24.85
N TYR A 3 12.21 2.62 -25.44
CA TYR A 3 12.41 2.68 -26.89
C TYR A 3 13.58 1.79 -27.32
N TYR A 4 13.63 1.41 -28.60
CA TYR A 4 14.79 0.73 -29.18
C TYR A 4 15.86 1.74 -29.58
N SER A 5 17.08 1.62 -29.05
CA SER A 5 18.23 2.42 -29.45
C SER A 5 19.02 1.67 -30.51
N ALA A 6 19.07 2.21 -31.74
CA ALA A 6 19.84 1.62 -32.83
C ALA A 6 21.35 1.60 -32.51
N GLU A 7 21.87 2.68 -31.93
CA GLU A 7 23.27 2.80 -31.49
C GLU A 7 23.65 1.70 -30.48
N LYS A 8 22.78 1.46 -29.49
CA LYS A 8 23.02 0.44 -28.45
C LYS A 8 22.51 -0.95 -28.81
N THR A 9 21.86 -1.09 -29.97
CA THR A 9 21.18 -2.30 -30.47
C THR A 9 20.29 -3.00 -29.43
N LYS A 10 19.62 -2.23 -28.55
CA LYS A 10 18.81 -2.77 -27.47
C LYS A 10 17.66 -1.85 -27.06
N ILE A 11 16.70 -2.43 -26.35
CA ILE A 11 15.65 -1.66 -25.66
C ILE A 11 16.29 -0.89 -24.49
N VAL A 12 16.01 0.39 -24.42
CA VAL A 12 16.49 1.31 -23.39
C VAL A 12 15.29 1.88 -22.66
N THR A 13 15.38 1.89 -21.33
CA THR A 13 14.47 2.65 -20.48
C THR A 13 15.18 3.93 -20.04
N SER A 14 14.53 5.06 -20.23
CA SER A 14 15.05 6.36 -19.80
C SER A 14 13.96 7.14 -19.09
N PHE A 15 14.32 7.78 -17.99
CA PHE A 15 13.47 8.82 -17.40
C PHE A 15 13.33 9.97 -18.40
N LEU A 16 12.10 10.40 -18.69
CA LEU A 16 11.84 11.48 -19.64
C LEU A 16 11.66 12.82 -18.91
N SER A 17 10.70 12.88 -17.99
CA SER A 17 10.39 14.09 -17.24
C SER A 17 9.53 13.76 -16.02
N LEU A 18 9.55 14.67 -15.04
CA LEU A 18 8.57 14.76 -13.96
C LEU A 18 7.91 16.13 -14.09
N CYS A 19 6.61 16.13 -14.38
CA CYS A 19 5.85 17.35 -14.65
C CYS A 19 4.88 17.62 -13.49
N VAL A 20 4.79 18.89 -13.08
CA VAL A 20 3.75 19.34 -12.15
C VAL A 20 2.47 19.53 -12.93
N LEU A 21 1.39 18.88 -12.50
CA LEU A 21 0.08 19.00 -13.13
C LEU A 21 -0.72 20.13 -12.48
N GLU A 22 -1.23 21.04 -13.29
CA GLU A 22 -2.20 22.05 -12.83
C GLU A 22 -3.61 21.47 -12.64
N SER A 23 -3.91 20.37 -13.34
CA SER A 23 -5.17 19.64 -13.23
C SER A 23 -4.96 18.14 -13.34
N CYS A 24 -5.46 17.38 -12.37
CA CYS A 24 -5.44 15.91 -12.37
C CYS A 24 -6.59 15.28 -13.19
N THR A 25 -7.20 16.04 -14.10
CA THR A 25 -8.20 15.50 -15.04
C THR A 25 -7.52 14.84 -16.23
N ALA A 26 -8.23 13.98 -16.95
CA ALA A 26 -7.68 13.34 -18.14
C ALA A 26 -7.25 14.35 -19.21
N HIS A 27 -7.95 15.48 -19.33
CA HIS A 27 -7.55 16.54 -20.24
C HIS A 27 -6.24 17.21 -19.80
N GLY A 28 -6.15 17.60 -18.51
CA GLY A 28 -4.93 18.21 -17.98
C GLY A 28 -3.70 17.31 -18.11
N ILE A 29 -3.87 16.01 -17.86
CA ILE A 29 -2.77 15.03 -18.02
C ILE A 29 -2.36 14.90 -19.50
N VAL A 30 -3.31 14.87 -20.44
CA VAL A 30 -2.99 14.82 -21.87
C VAL A 30 -2.22 16.05 -22.31
N GLU A 31 -2.67 17.25 -21.92
CA GLU A 31 -1.96 18.49 -22.27
C GLU A 31 -0.54 18.52 -21.69
N ALA A 32 -0.35 18.06 -20.46
CA ALA A 32 0.99 17.93 -19.87
C ALA A 32 1.87 16.93 -20.65
N ILE A 33 1.34 15.78 -21.06
CA ILE A 33 2.06 14.81 -21.90
C ILE A 33 2.48 15.45 -23.23
N LYS A 34 1.55 16.13 -23.90
CA LYS A 34 1.82 16.81 -25.18
C LYS A 34 2.87 17.90 -25.04
N TYR A 35 2.78 18.69 -23.98
CA TYR A 35 3.76 19.72 -23.67
C TYR A 35 5.16 19.13 -23.52
N VAL A 36 5.33 18.10 -22.69
CA VAL A 36 6.61 17.41 -22.52
C VAL A 36 7.11 16.84 -23.85
N PHE A 37 6.26 16.19 -24.64
CA PHE A 37 6.67 15.67 -25.95
C PHE A 37 7.17 16.79 -26.88
N LYS A 38 6.50 17.93 -26.90
CA LYS A 38 6.91 19.10 -27.68
C LYS A 38 8.25 19.66 -27.20
N GLU A 39 8.47 19.78 -25.89
CA GLU A 39 9.73 20.27 -25.32
C GLU A 39 10.92 19.40 -25.73
N PHE A 40 10.76 18.08 -25.70
CA PHE A 40 11.78 17.13 -26.12
C PHE A 40 11.80 16.87 -27.63
N LYS A 41 10.99 17.60 -28.41
CA LYS A 41 10.85 17.45 -29.88
C LYS A 41 10.50 16.02 -30.31
N LEU A 42 9.71 15.33 -29.50
CA LEU A 42 9.19 13.99 -29.77
C LEU A 42 7.83 14.08 -30.46
N SER A 43 7.62 13.23 -31.47
CA SER A 43 6.31 13.09 -32.11
C SER A 43 5.42 12.13 -31.32
N LEU A 44 4.18 12.53 -31.03
CA LEU A 44 3.17 11.66 -30.43
C LEU A 44 2.86 10.45 -31.31
N CYS A 45 2.97 10.57 -32.64
CA CYS A 45 2.72 9.47 -33.56
C CYS A 45 3.69 8.29 -33.36
N ASN A 46 4.82 8.52 -32.69
CA ASN A 46 5.78 7.46 -32.34
C ASN A 46 5.42 6.74 -31.03
N MET A 47 4.39 7.19 -30.31
CA MET A 47 3.92 6.54 -29.09
C MET A 47 3.15 5.27 -29.44
N VAL A 48 3.78 4.10 -29.29
CA VAL A 48 3.14 2.81 -29.58
C VAL A 48 2.28 2.32 -28.41
N GLY A 49 2.65 2.67 -27.18
CA GLY A 49 1.91 2.26 -26.00
C GLY A 49 2.09 3.19 -24.82
N ILE A 50 1.15 3.10 -23.88
CA ILE A 50 1.17 3.83 -22.61
C ILE A 50 0.91 2.85 -21.46
N GLY A 51 1.83 2.85 -20.49
CA GLY A 51 1.69 2.11 -19.24
C GLY A 51 1.16 3.03 -18.14
N THR A 52 0.04 2.70 -17.51
CA THR A 52 -0.58 3.54 -16.46
C THR A 52 -1.07 2.70 -15.29
N ASP A 53 -1.32 3.34 -14.14
CA ASP A 53 -2.18 2.73 -13.12
C ASP A 53 -3.60 2.53 -13.67
N ASN A 54 -4.43 1.71 -13.02
CA ASN A 54 -5.78 1.45 -13.54
C ASN A 54 -6.78 2.52 -13.08
N ALA A 55 -6.32 3.72 -12.71
CA ALA A 55 -7.23 4.78 -12.32
C ALA A 55 -8.20 5.10 -13.47
N SER A 56 -9.44 5.43 -13.13
CA SER A 56 -10.48 5.74 -14.12
C SER A 56 -10.09 6.93 -15.00
N VAL A 57 -9.35 7.89 -14.45
CA VAL A 57 -8.82 9.03 -15.20
C VAL A 57 -7.83 8.63 -16.28
N MET A 58 -7.05 7.56 -16.08
CA MET A 58 -6.06 7.08 -17.05
C MET A 58 -6.68 6.13 -18.07
N THR A 59 -7.51 5.20 -17.59
CA THR A 59 -7.97 4.02 -18.35
C THR A 59 -9.45 4.05 -18.74
N GLY A 60 -10.18 5.10 -18.36
CA GLY A 60 -11.61 5.24 -18.63
C GLY A 60 -11.95 5.18 -20.12
N VAL A 61 -13.00 4.43 -20.43
CA VAL A 61 -13.36 4.07 -21.82
C VAL A 61 -13.80 5.27 -22.66
N ASN A 62 -14.44 6.27 -22.02
CA ASN A 62 -14.99 7.44 -22.71
C ASN A 62 -14.12 8.69 -22.54
N ASN A 63 -13.56 8.88 -21.34
CA ASN A 63 -12.89 10.12 -20.95
C ASN A 63 -11.51 9.91 -20.31
N GLY A 64 -10.93 8.71 -20.43
CA GLY A 64 -9.59 8.44 -19.93
C GLY A 64 -8.48 9.09 -20.77
N VAL A 65 -7.30 9.27 -20.18
CA VAL A 65 -6.09 9.77 -20.87
C VAL A 65 -5.79 8.93 -22.10
N CYS A 66 -5.82 7.60 -21.99
CA CYS A 66 -5.55 6.73 -23.13
C CYS A 66 -6.59 6.90 -24.24
N GLN A 67 -7.88 7.04 -23.89
CA GLN A 67 -8.94 7.26 -24.89
C GLN A 67 -8.75 8.58 -25.64
N LYS A 68 -8.35 9.64 -24.93
CA LYS A 68 -8.06 10.94 -25.54
C LYS A 68 -6.84 10.89 -26.45
N LEU A 69 -5.75 10.24 -26.02
CA LEU A 69 -4.55 10.06 -26.85
C LEU A 69 -4.83 9.21 -28.09
N LYS A 70 -5.74 8.24 -28.01
CA LYS A 70 -6.17 7.43 -29.17
C LYS A 70 -6.83 8.23 -30.30
N ALA A 71 -7.38 9.41 -30.00
CA ALA A 71 -7.91 10.29 -31.05
C ALA A 71 -6.81 10.80 -32.00
N GLU A 72 -5.56 10.93 -31.51
CA GLU A 72 -4.40 11.36 -32.28
C GLU A 72 -3.47 10.20 -32.66
N VAL A 73 -3.48 9.13 -31.84
CA VAL A 73 -2.66 7.93 -32.03
C VAL A 73 -3.58 6.69 -32.01
N PRO A 74 -4.29 6.39 -33.12
CA PRO A 74 -5.33 5.36 -33.15
C PRO A 74 -4.86 3.97 -32.73
N ASN A 75 -3.59 3.64 -33.00
CA ASN A 75 -2.99 2.34 -32.70
C ASN A 75 -2.37 2.26 -31.29
N LEU A 76 -2.62 3.24 -30.41
CA LEU A 76 -2.02 3.28 -29.08
C LEU A 76 -2.49 2.10 -28.21
N ILE A 77 -1.52 1.34 -27.69
CA ILE A 77 -1.78 0.20 -26.80
C ILE A 77 -1.79 0.68 -25.34
N LEU A 78 -2.87 0.38 -24.62
CA LEU A 78 -2.95 0.59 -23.17
C LEU A 78 -2.37 -0.64 -22.45
N VAL A 79 -1.29 -0.44 -21.70
CA VAL A 79 -0.75 -1.45 -20.78
C VAL A 79 -1.17 -1.07 -19.37
N ARG A 80 -2.10 -1.85 -18.81
CA ARG A 80 -2.57 -1.68 -17.44
C ARG A 80 -1.53 -2.17 -16.45
N CYS A 81 -1.42 -1.50 -15.30
CA CYS A 81 -0.49 -1.90 -14.26
C CYS A 81 -0.92 -3.24 -13.64
N VAL A 82 -0.12 -4.29 -13.86
CA VAL A 82 -0.35 -5.62 -13.29
C VAL A 82 -0.33 -5.55 -11.76
N CYS A 83 0.61 -4.80 -11.17
CA CYS A 83 0.72 -4.65 -9.72
C CYS A 83 -0.56 -4.05 -9.12
N HIS A 84 -1.14 -3.03 -9.76
CA HIS A 84 -2.37 -2.42 -9.29
C HIS A 84 -3.58 -3.34 -9.52
N SER A 85 -3.60 -4.09 -10.62
CA SER A 85 -4.65 -5.10 -10.88
C SER A 85 -4.65 -6.20 -9.81
N LEU A 86 -3.46 -6.71 -9.45
CA LEU A 86 -3.28 -7.69 -8.38
C LEU A 86 -3.71 -7.10 -7.04
N GLN A 87 -3.30 -5.87 -6.73
CA GLN A 87 -3.71 -5.17 -5.52
C GLN A 87 -5.23 -5.05 -5.40
N LEU A 88 -5.93 -4.70 -6.48
CA LEU A 88 -7.40 -4.61 -6.49
C LEU A 88 -8.05 -5.98 -6.29
N ALA A 89 -7.57 -7.02 -6.98
CA ALA A 89 -8.10 -8.37 -6.84
C ALA A 89 -7.95 -8.89 -5.41
N ILE A 90 -6.77 -8.70 -4.81
CA ILE A 90 -6.51 -9.09 -3.42
C ILE A 90 -7.39 -8.29 -2.46
N SER A 91 -7.50 -6.97 -2.63
CA SER A 91 -8.33 -6.13 -1.76
C SER A 91 -9.80 -6.57 -1.79
N ALA A 92 -10.31 -6.92 -2.98
CA ALA A 92 -11.68 -7.44 -3.12
C ALA A 92 -11.85 -8.80 -2.44
N ALA A 93 -10.91 -9.73 -2.65
CA ALA A 93 -10.96 -11.05 -2.02
C ALA A 93 -10.84 -10.97 -0.49
N VAL A 94 -9.98 -10.10 0.03
CA VAL A 94 -9.83 -9.86 1.47
C VAL A 94 -11.10 -9.27 2.06
N ALA A 95 -11.70 -8.28 1.41
CA ALA A 95 -12.92 -7.65 1.90
C ALA A 95 -14.12 -8.64 1.96
N ASP A 96 -14.11 -9.67 1.12
CA ASP A 96 -15.13 -10.73 1.08
C ASP A 96 -14.83 -11.86 2.08
N CYS A 97 -13.57 -12.29 2.17
CA CYS A 97 -13.17 -13.49 2.92
C CYS A 97 -12.74 -13.21 4.36
N LEU A 98 -12.22 -12.01 4.69
CA LEU A 98 -11.65 -11.70 5.99
C LEU A 98 -12.53 -10.76 6.82
N PRO A 99 -12.64 -11.00 8.14
CA PRO A 99 -13.32 -10.08 9.04
C PRO A 99 -12.66 -8.69 9.05
N ARG A 100 -13.46 -7.63 8.86
CA ARG A 100 -12.97 -6.23 8.84
C ARG A 100 -12.28 -5.79 10.13
N ASN A 101 -12.57 -6.44 11.25
CA ASN A 101 -11.92 -6.13 12.53
C ASN A 101 -10.43 -6.50 12.53
N LEU A 102 -9.95 -7.38 11.65
CA LEU A 102 -8.52 -7.72 11.57
C LEU A 102 -7.68 -6.55 11.03
N GLU A 103 -8.15 -5.88 9.98
CA GLU A 103 -7.49 -4.67 9.46
C GLU A 103 -7.41 -3.58 10.51
N TYR A 104 -8.50 -3.44 11.26
CA TYR A 104 -8.60 -2.51 12.37
C TYR A 104 -7.61 -2.86 13.48
N LEU A 105 -7.50 -4.14 13.87
CA LEU A 105 -6.57 -4.60 14.91
C LEU A 105 -5.14 -4.22 14.58
N VAL A 106 -4.68 -4.55 13.37
CA VAL A 106 -3.30 -4.29 12.92
C VAL A 106 -3.05 -2.78 12.84
N SER A 107 -3.98 -2.02 12.26
CA SER A 107 -3.85 -0.57 12.09
C SER A 107 -3.86 0.18 13.42
N GLU A 108 -4.78 -0.17 14.32
CA GLU A 108 -4.91 0.51 15.61
C GLU A 108 -3.81 0.12 16.60
N THR A 109 -3.27 -1.10 16.49
CA THR A 109 -2.06 -1.48 17.23
C THR A 109 -0.89 -0.54 16.86
N TYR A 110 -0.70 -0.27 15.57
CA TYR A 110 0.31 0.71 15.16
C TYR A 110 -0.01 2.13 15.67
N ASN A 111 -1.24 2.59 15.48
CA ASN A 111 -1.67 3.94 15.89
C ASN A 111 -1.52 4.18 17.40
N TRP A 112 -1.74 3.14 18.21
CA TRP A 112 -1.54 3.18 19.65
C TRP A 112 -0.12 3.64 20.03
N PHE A 113 0.89 3.05 19.40
CA PHE A 113 2.30 3.37 19.64
C PHE A 113 2.74 4.65 18.92
N LEU A 114 2.23 4.93 17.73
CA LEU A 114 2.58 6.13 16.97
C LEU A 114 2.36 7.41 17.78
N ARG A 115 1.27 7.46 18.55
CA ARG A 115 0.81 8.66 19.25
C ARG A 115 1.56 8.97 20.55
N SER A 116 2.38 8.05 21.06
CA SER A 116 3.00 8.23 22.37
C SER A 116 4.33 7.52 22.53
N ALA A 117 5.38 8.30 22.76
CA ALA A 117 6.69 7.80 23.16
C ALA A 117 6.65 7.10 24.52
N SER A 118 5.78 7.52 25.45
CA SER A 118 5.66 6.87 26.75
C SER A 118 5.06 5.47 26.63
N ARG A 119 4.08 5.27 25.74
CA ARG A 119 3.52 3.94 25.44
C ARG A 119 4.54 3.02 24.78
N GLN A 120 5.36 3.54 23.87
CA GLN A 120 6.47 2.79 23.28
C GLN A 120 7.48 2.34 24.34
N LEU A 121 7.86 3.24 25.26
CA LEU A 121 8.80 2.91 26.34
C LEU A 121 8.21 1.90 27.33
N ALA A 122 6.92 2.03 27.69
CA ALA A 122 6.23 1.09 28.55
C ALA A 122 6.18 -0.31 27.94
N TYR A 123 5.82 -0.40 26.65
CA TYR A 123 5.82 -1.65 25.91
C TYR A 123 7.21 -2.27 25.80
N LYS A 124 8.24 -1.46 25.53
CA LYS A 124 9.63 -1.92 25.54
C LYS A 124 10.00 -2.56 26.88
N ARG A 125 9.74 -1.87 28.00
CA ARG A 125 10.03 -2.42 29.34
C ARG A 125 9.29 -3.73 29.61
N LEU A 126 8.02 -3.80 29.22
CA LEU A 126 7.22 -5.02 29.34
C LEU A 126 7.82 -6.16 28.51
N TYR A 127 8.12 -5.89 27.24
CA TYR A 127 8.68 -6.87 26.33
C TYR A 127 10.01 -7.42 26.84
N ASN A 128 10.93 -6.55 27.26
CA ASN A 128 12.22 -6.96 27.82
C ASN A 128 12.03 -7.80 29.10
N ALA A 129 11.00 -7.54 29.91
CA ALA A 129 10.72 -8.35 31.11
C ALA A 129 10.16 -9.74 30.78
N ILE A 130 9.39 -9.87 29.69
CA ILE A 130 8.84 -11.15 29.22
C ILE A 130 9.91 -11.97 28.46
N ASN A 131 10.78 -11.30 27.69
CA ASN A 131 11.72 -11.91 26.76
C ASN A 131 13.19 -11.75 27.20
N GLU A 132 13.47 -11.85 28.50
CA GLU A 132 14.83 -11.96 29.06
C GLU A 132 15.83 -10.86 28.62
N GLY A 133 15.33 -9.63 28.43
CA GLY A 133 16.15 -8.47 28.09
C GLY A 133 16.21 -8.12 26.60
N GLU A 134 15.59 -8.93 25.73
CA GLU A 134 15.48 -8.65 24.28
C GLU A 134 14.59 -7.43 24.01
N ASP A 135 14.84 -6.76 22.89
CA ASP A 135 14.08 -5.58 22.46
C ASP A 135 12.95 -5.96 21.47
N PRO A 136 11.75 -5.34 21.57
CA PRO A 136 10.66 -5.61 20.65
C PRO A 136 10.93 -5.10 19.24
N LEU A 137 10.42 -5.81 18.23
CA LEU A 137 10.35 -5.28 16.88
C LEU A 137 9.31 -4.17 16.79
N LYS A 138 9.70 -3.01 16.25
CA LYS A 138 8.81 -1.86 16.08
C LYS A 138 7.55 -2.22 15.27
N ILE A 139 6.35 -2.07 15.81
CA ILE A 139 5.12 -2.23 15.02
C ILE A 139 5.12 -1.24 13.85
N VAL A 140 4.80 -1.72 12.64
CA VAL A 140 4.80 -0.92 11.41
C VAL A 140 3.38 -0.61 10.96
N GLN A 141 3.25 0.50 10.24
CA GLN A 141 2.00 0.89 9.62
C GLN A 141 1.64 -0.09 8.51
N ALA A 142 0.41 -0.60 8.53
CA ALA A 142 -0.19 -1.26 7.38
C ALA A 142 -0.45 -0.22 6.26
N CYS A 143 -0.05 -0.52 5.02
CA CYS A 143 -0.32 0.37 3.89
C CYS A 143 -1.74 0.13 3.35
N SER A 144 -2.66 1.08 3.59
CA SER A 144 -4.05 0.97 3.14
C SER A 144 -4.22 0.89 1.61
N THR A 145 -3.26 1.41 0.84
CA THR A 145 -3.29 1.39 -0.63
C THR A 145 -2.52 0.22 -1.26
N ARG A 146 -1.78 -0.54 -0.45
CA ARG A 146 -0.97 -1.69 -0.88
C ARG A 146 -1.09 -2.80 0.16
N TRP A 147 -2.17 -3.58 0.06
CA TRP A 147 -2.40 -4.79 0.85
C TRP A 147 -1.19 -5.73 0.83
N LEU A 148 -0.50 -5.87 -0.30
CA LEU A 148 0.73 -6.66 -0.40
C LEU A 148 1.85 -6.18 0.55
N SER A 149 1.74 -4.98 1.13
CA SER A 149 2.69 -4.44 2.11
C SER A 149 2.23 -4.62 3.56
N ILE A 150 1.13 -5.34 3.82
CA ILE A 150 0.64 -5.61 5.18
C ILE A 150 1.40 -6.73 5.89
N GLU A 151 2.14 -7.57 5.14
CA GLU A 151 2.95 -8.69 5.64
C GLU A 151 3.71 -8.30 6.91
N ARG A 152 4.55 -7.27 6.81
CA ARG A 152 5.40 -6.84 7.94
C ARG A 152 4.60 -6.39 9.16
N ALA A 153 3.40 -5.83 8.95
CA ALA A 153 2.54 -5.41 10.05
C ALA A 153 1.92 -6.63 10.73
N VAL A 154 1.36 -7.56 9.95
CA VAL A 154 0.79 -8.83 10.43
C VAL A 154 1.85 -9.66 11.15
N SER A 155 3.00 -9.90 10.51
CA SER A 155 4.10 -10.69 11.08
C SER A 155 4.54 -10.15 12.43
N ARG A 156 4.76 -8.84 12.56
CA ARG A 156 5.18 -8.20 13.82
C ARG A 156 4.10 -8.23 14.90
N THR A 157 2.82 -8.15 14.52
CA THR A 157 1.70 -8.29 15.45
C THR A 157 1.59 -9.73 15.96
N VAL A 158 1.73 -10.72 15.08
CA VAL A 158 1.66 -12.15 15.44
C VAL A 158 2.86 -12.59 16.27
N GLU A 159 4.07 -12.18 15.90
CA GLU A 159 5.32 -12.55 16.60
C GLU A 159 5.40 -12.01 18.02
N GLN A 160 4.66 -10.93 18.31
CA GLN A 160 4.64 -10.28 19.62
C GLN A 160 3.24 -10.34 20.26
N TRP A 161 2.43 -11.33 19.88
CA TRP A 161 1.02 -11.39 20.26
C TRP A 161 0.82 -11.46 21.78
N LEU A 162 1.63 -12.27 22.47
CA LEU A 162 1.56 -12.45 23.92
C LEU A 162 1.87 -11.14 24.66
N GLU A 163 2.91 -10.45 24.22
CA GLU A 163 3.38 -9.20 24.81
C GLU A 163 2.39 -8.07 24.53
N LEU A 164 1.86 -7.99 23.31
CA LEU A 164 0.82 -7.04 22.95
C LEU A 164 -0.47 -7.28 23.75
N LYS A 165 -0.91 -8.53 23.88
CA LYS A 165 -2.06 -8.91 24.72
C LYS A 165 -1.86 -8.47 26.17
N THR A 166 -0.69 -8.75 26.74
CA THR A 166 -0.33 -8.36 28.12
C THR A 166 -0.26 -6.84 28.28
N HIS A 167 0.32 -6.15 27.30
CA HIS A 167 0.41 -4.69 27.26
C HIS A 167 -0.98 -4.05 27.30
N PHE A 168 -1.90 -4.53 26.46
CA PHE A 168 -3.24 -3.98 26.41
C PHE A 168 -4.08 -4.29 27.66
N GLU A 169 -3.85 -5.42 28.33
CA GLU A 169 -4.50 -5.69 29.62
C GLU A 169 -4.06 -4.70 30.72
N ILE A 170 -2.76 -4.37 30.77
CA ILE A 170 -2.22 -3.37 31.70
C ILE A 170 -2.71 -1.96 31.32
N ALA A 171 -2.68 -1.62 30.03
CA ALA A 171 -3.10 -0.32 29.53
C ALA A 171 -4.59 -0.07 29.77
N ARG A 172 -5.43 -1.10 29.62
CA ARG A 172 -6.86 -1.07 29.93
C ARG A 172 -7.10 -0.69 31.39
N SER A 173 -6.34 -1.30 32.29
CA SER A 173 -6.47 -1.07 33.73
C SER A 173 -5.92 0.28 34.20
N SER A 174 -4.82 0.74 33.58
CA SER A 174 -4.08 1.93 34.03
C SER A 174 -4.49 3.23 33.32
N GLU A 175 -4.75 3.21 32.01
CA GLU A 175 -5.09 4.41 31.23
C GLU A 175 -6.61 4.62 31.08
N ARG A 176 -7.44 3.59 31.36
CA ARG A 176 -8.92 3.63 31.28
C ARG A 176 -9.47 4.31 30.02
N CYS A 177 -8.83 4.07 28.87
CA CYS A 177 -9.28 4.60 27.60
C CYS A 177 -9.92 3.51 26.75
N TYR A 178 -11.00 3.87 26.06
CA TYR A 178 -11.79 2.96 25.22
C TYR A 178 -10.93 2.19 24.20
N ASN A 179 -9.91 2.84 23.63
CA ASN A 179 -9.02 2.21 22.67
C ASN A 179 -8.24 1.03 23.27
N ALA A 180 -7.78 1.15 24.52
CA ALA A 180 -7.08 0.06 25.20
C ALA A 180 -8.01 -1.10 25.53
N GLU A 181 -9.25 -0.81 25.98
CA GLU A 181 -10.29 -1.81 26.24
C GLU A 181 -10.62 -2.64 25.00
N MET A 182 -10.88 -1.95 23.89
CA MET A 182 -11.22 -2.57 22.63
C MET A 182 -10.05 -3.36 22.04
N LEU A 183 -8.83 -2.82 22.02
CA LEU A 183 -7.65 -3.56 21.56
C LEU A 183 -7.42 -4.80 22.43
N HIS A 184 -7.50 -4.69 23.75
CA HIS A 184 -7.41 -5.83 24.64
C HIS A 184 -8.45 -6.91 24.31
N ALA A 185 -9.72 -6.53 24.12
CA ALA A 185 -10.78 -7.48 23.76
C ALA A 185 -10.46 -8.21 22.45
N MET A 186 -9.88 -7.53 21.46
CA MET A 186 -9.49 -8.14 20.19
C MET A 186 -8.29 -9.08 20.31
N TYR A 187 -7.31 -8.79 21.18
CA TYR A 187 -6.16 -9.66 21.47
C TYR A 187 -6.51 -10.87 22.36
N VAL A 188 -7.60 -10.80 23.12
CA VAL A 188 -8.12 -11.93 23.91
C VAL A 188 -8.89 -12.91 23.04
N ASP A 189 -9.49 -12.45 21.95
CA ASP A 189 -10.22 -13.28 21.00
C ASP A 189 -9.25 -14.10 20.12
N ASP A 190 -9.10 -15.39 20.47
CA ASP A 190 -8.22 -16.33 19.78
C ASP A 190 -8.62 -16.57 18.31
N ILE A 191 -9.85 -16.25 17.91
CA ILE A 191 -10.27 -16.30 16.51
C ILE A 191 -9.47 -15.30 15.68
N ASN A 192 -9.20 -14.10 16.22
CA ASN A 192 -8.40 -13.09 15.52
C ASN A 192 -6.96 -13.55 15.34
N LEU A 193 -6.38 -14.19 16.36
CA LEU A 193 -5.05 -14.79 16.26
C LEU A 193 -5.03 -15.89 15.19
N ALA A 194 -6.04 -16.77 15.17
CA ALA A 194 -6.13 -17.85 14.19
C ALA A 194 -6.16 -17.33 12.75
N TYR A 195 -6.95 -16.29 12.47
CA TYR A 195 -6.96 -15.65 11.15
C TYR A 195 -5.59 -15.06 10.77
N LEU A 196 -4.93 -14.35 11.68
CA LEU A 196 -3.64 -13.73 11.40
C LEU A 196 -2.52 -14.77 11.24
N LEU A 197 -2.57 -15.89 11.98
CA LEU A 197 -1.67 -17.03 11.79
C LEU A 197 -1.85 -17.68 10.42
N PHE A 198 -3.09 -17.81 9.94
CA PHE A 198 -3.37 -18.32 8.59
C PHE A 198 -2.92 -17.34 7.51
N LEU A 199 -3.11 -16.04 7.74
CA LEU A 199 -2.77 -15.00 6.77
C LEU A 199 -1.25 -14.78 6.65
N LYS A 200 -0.50 -14.87 7.75
CA LYS A 200 0.95 -14.62 7.80
C LYS A 200 1.75 -15.33 6.68
N PRO A 201 1.68 -16.67 6.51
CA PRO A 201 2.45 -17.35 5.46
C PRO A 201 2.03 -16.95 4.04
N LEU A 202 0.74 -16.68 3.82
CA LEU A 202 0.21 -16.27 2.51
C LEU A 202 0.71 -14.88 2.08
N LEU A 203 1.12 -14.05 3.03
CA LEU A 203 1.64 -12.71 2.76
C LEU A 203 3.16 -12.72 2.47
N THR A 204 3.86 -13.81 2.77
CA THR A 204 5.31 -13.96 2.57
C THR A 204 5.71 -14.64 1.26
N GLU A 205 4.76 -15.24 0.53
CA GLU A 205 4.96 -15.85 -0.80
C GLU A 205 5.03 -14.79 -1.92
#